data_AF-A0A939VCL6-F1
#
_entry.id   AF-A0A939VCL6-F1
#
_cell.length_a   1.000
_cell.length_b   1.000
_cell.length_c   1.000
_cell.angle_alpha   90.00
_cell.angle_beta   90.00
_cell.angle_gamma   90.00
#
_symmetry.space_group_name_H-M   'P 1'
#
loop_
_entity.id
_entity.type
_entity.pdbx_description
1 polymer ?
#
loop_
_entity_poly.entity_id
_entity_poly.type
_entity_poly.pdbx_seq_one_letter_code
_entity_poly.pdbx_strand_id
1 'polypeptide(L)'
;MNINIPRDTILQRVKMTTAYIAARNSQPTECYDRIVATNADEEMLSHFWQEACEEANACLRSWLQPRPSEDHYEESGEESQEASLSPNYDVSLSLHPCVEMTKGPSILTTLQSMMTCSILARWAGIADPDSENRYAAETARWRHRLARLLSFRPHPRKVPLI
;
A
#
# COMPACT_ATOMS: atom_id res chain seq x y z
N MET A 1 -10.85 -12.75 4.48
CA MET A 1 -10.16 -12.31 3.25
C MET A 1 -8.65 -12.27 3.46
N ASN A 2 -7.88 -12.96 2.61
CA ASN A 2 -6.41 -12.85 2.59
C ASN A 2 -5.99 -11.97 1.42
N ILE A 3 -5.13 -10.99 1.68
CA ILE A 3 -4.54 -10.08 0.70
C ILE A 3 -3.05 -10.40 0.60
N ASN A 4 -2.61 -10.74 -0.61
CA ASN A 4 -1.20 -10.86 -0.96
C ASN A 4 -0.90 -9.82 -2.04
N ILE A 5 0.06 -8.94 -1.78
CA ILE A 5 0.59 -7.99 -2.75
C ILE A 5 2.09 -8.24 -2.90
N PRO A 6 2.54 -8.75 -4.06
CA PRO A 6 3.96 -8.92 -4.33
C PRO A 6 4.66 -7.56 -4.43
N ARG A 7 5.78 -7.40 -3.70
CA ARG A 7 6.59 -6.17 -3.74
C ARG A 7 7.05 -5.84 -5.15
N ASP A 8 7.51 -6.83 -5.90
CA ASP A 8 8.02 -6.64 -7.26
C ASP A 8 6.97 -6.03 -8.19
N THR A 9 5.70 -6.37 -8.01
CA THR A 9 4.60 -5.79 -8.80
C THR A 9 4.45 -4.29 -8.53
N ILE A 10 4.56 -3.86 -7.27
CA ILE A 10 4.44 -2.46 -6.89
C ILE A 10 5.70 -1.69 -7.33
N LEU A 11 6.89 -2.24 -7.11
CA LEU A 11 8.14 -1.61 -7.55
C LEU A 11 8.22 -1.49 -9.07
N GLN A 12 7.77 -2.49 -9.83
CA GLN A 12 7.70 -2.39 -11.29
C GLN A 12 6.77 -1.24 -11.73
N ARG A 13 5.62 -1.05 -11.06
CA ARG A 13 4.70 0.07 -11.33
C ARG A 13 5.34 1.43 -11.02
N VAL A 14 6.05 1.53 -9.90
CA VAL A 14 6.81 2.74 -9.54
C VAL A 14 7.84 3.03 -10.63
N LYS A 15 8.67 2.04 -11.00
CA LYS A 15 9.68 2.16 -12.06
C LYS A 15 9.08 2.62 -13.39
N MET A 16 8.00 2.00 -13.85
CA MET A 16 7.32 2.36 -15.10
C MET A 16 6.74 3.79 -15.05
N THR A 17 6.18 4.19 -13.91
CA THR A 17 5.61 5.54 -13.75
C THR A 17 6.70 6.59 -13.73
N THR A 18 7.79 6.35 -13.01
CA THR A 18 8.97 7.22 -12.99
C THR A 18 9.58 7.36 -14.38
N ALA A 19 9.71 6.26 -15.13
CA ALA A 19 10.19 6.28 -16.51
C ALA A 19 9.30 7.14 -17.42
N TYR A 20 7.98 7.03 -17.27
CA TYR A 20 7.02 7.86 -18.01
C TYR A 20 7.17 9.36 -17.68
N ILE A 21 7.33 9.71 -16.41
CA ILE A 21 7.55 11.11 -15.98
C ILE A 21 8.87 11.65 -16.59
N ALA A 22 9.95 10.88 -16.50
CA ALA A 22 11.25 11.25 -17.05
C ALA A 22 11.20 11.46 -18.57
N ALA A 23 10.54 10.54 -19.30
CA ALA A 23 10.33 10.67 -20.74
C ALA A 23 9.49 11.91 -21.11
N ARG A 24 8.50 12.27 -20.29
CA ARG A 24 7.63 13.43 -20.50
C ARG A 24 8.36 14.77 -20.26
N ASN A 25 9.29 14.82 -19.31
CA ASN A 25 9.96 16.06 -18.89
C ASN A 25 11.19 16.44 -19.75
N SER A 26 11.47 15.74 -20.85
CA SER A 26 12.46 16.13 -21.88
C SER A 26 13.91 16.29 -21.39
N GLN A 27 14.49 15.23 -20.83
CA GLN A 27 15.89 14.82 -21.09
C GLN A 27 15.94 13.29 -21.12
N PRO A 28 15.78 12.65 -22.30
CA PRO A 28 15.22 11.29 -22.39
C PRO A 28 16.13 10.12 -21.97
N THR A 29 17.40 10.36 -21.63
CA THR A 29 18.39 9.26 -21.45
C THR A 29 19.21 9.37 -20.17
N GLU A 30 19.67 10.56 -19.77
CA GLU A 30 20.50 10.68 -18.56
C GLU A 30 19.74 10.55 -17.25
N CYS A 31 18.44 10.88 -17.23
CA CYS A 31 17.65 10.84 -15.99
C CYS A 31 17.24 9.40 -15.63
N TYR A 32 16.95 8.57 -16.63
CA TYR A 32 16.58 7.16 -16.43
C TYR A 32 17.75 6.34 -15.89
N ASP A 33 18.94 6.49 -16.48
CA ASP A 33 20.15 5.80 -16.04
C ASP A 33 20.67 6.31 -14.68
N ARG A 34 20.33 7.54 -14.27
CA ARG A 34 20.66 8.06 -12.92
C ARG A 34 19.67 7.65 -11.83
N ILE A 35 18.42 7.34 -12.17
CA ILE A 35 17.35 7.01 -11.19
C ILE A 35 17.35 5.51 -10.80
N VAL A 36 17.98 4.63 -11.59
CA VAL A 36 17.84 3.16 -11.42
C VAL A 36 19.19 2.44 -11.19
N ALA A 37 20.33 3.13 -11.18
CA ALA A 37 21.64 2.45 -11.26
C ALA A 37 22.44 2.27 -9.95
N THR A 38 21.92 2.65 -8.78
CA THR A 38 22.69 2.56 -7.53
C THR A 38 22.04 1.67 -6.48
N ASN A 39 22.83 0.85 -5.76
CA ASN A 39 22.36 0.06 -4.61
C ASN A 39 21.63 0.92 -3.57
N ALA A 40 21.97 2.21 -3.47
CA ALA A 40 21.30 3.18 -2.61
C ALA A 40 19.83 3.41 -3.00
N ASP A 41 19.50 3.35 -4.30
CA ASP A 41 18.12 3.49 -4.79
C ASP A 41 17.28 2.25 -4.44
N GLU A 42 17.89 1.06 -4.48
CA GLU A 42 17.22 -0.19 -4.08
C GLU A 42 16.94 -0.25 -2.59
N GLU A 43 17.88 0.19 -1.75
CA GLU A 43 17.73 0.30 -0.31
C GLU A 43 16.66 1.33 0.04
N MET A 44 16.68 2.49 -0.59
CA MET A 44 15.67 3.54 -0.40
C MET A 44 14.26 3.09 -0.82
N LEU A 45 14.12 2.40 -1.96
CA LEU A 45 12.85 1.82 -2.38
C LEU A 45 12.38 0.72 -1.41
N SER A 46 13.29 0.01 -0.75
CA SER A 46 12.97 -0.93 0.32
C SER A 46 12.38 -0.23 1.54
N HIS A 47 12.97 0.90 1.97
CA HIS A 47 12.43 1.70 3.05
C HIS A 47 11.04 2.28 2.71
N PHE A 48 10.87 2.84 1.50
CA PHE A 48 9.56 3.35 1.08
C PHE A 48 8.50 2.25 0.98
N TRP A 49 8.91 1.03 0.61
CA TRP A 49 8.05 -0.14 0.65
C TRP A 49 7.59 -0.45 2.08
N GLN A 50 8.51 -0.47 3.05
CA GLN A 50 8.18 -0.72 4.46
C GLN A 50 7.20 0.33 4.99
N GLU A 51 7.46 1.62 4.76
CA GLU A 51 6.56 2.69 5.19
C GLU A 51 5.18 2.59 4.52
N ALA A 52 5.11 2.22 3.24
CA ALA A 52 3.85 2.00 2.55
C ALA A 52 3.07 0.81 3.14
N CYS A 53 3.76 -0.24 3.58
CA CYS A 53 3.17 -1.37 4.29
C CYS A 53 2.63 -0.93 5.67
N GLU A 54 3.38 -0.12 6.41
CA GLU A 54 2.95 0.44 7.69
C GLU A 54 1.74 1.35 7.55
N GLU A 55 1.73 2.23 6.54
CA GLU A 55 0.58 3.10 6.25
C GLU A 55 -0.67 2.28 5.88
N ALA A 56 -0.48 1.21 5.11
CA ALA A 56 -1.55 0.26 4.78
C ALA A 56 -2.06 -0.47 6.02
N ASN A 57 -1.17 -0.96 6.90
CA ASN A 57 -1.53 -1.59 8.16
C ASN A 57 -2.29 -0.62 9.07
N ALA A 58 -1.86 0.64 9.17
CA ALA A 58 -2.54 1.67 9.93
C ALA A 58 -3.97 1.91 9.39
N CYS A 59 -4.14 1.95 8.06
CA CYS A 59 -5.45 2.07 7.44
C CYS A 59 -6.34 0.83 7.67
N LEU A 60 -5.75 -0.35 7.81
CA LEU A 60 -6.47 -1.61 7.96
C LEU A 60 -6.62 -2.06 9.40
N ARG A 61 -6.03 -1.35 10.37
CA ARG A 61 -5.84 -1.80 11.76
C ARG A 61 -7.11 -2.32 12.44
N SER A 62 -8.26 -1.69 12.20
CA SER A 62 -9.55 -2.12 12.77
C SER A 62 -10.16 -3.38 12.14
N TRP A 63 -9.58 -3.87 11.05
CA TRP A 63 -10.04 -5.05 10.31
C TRP A 63 -8.99 -6.16 10.21
N LEU A 64 -7.77 -5.92 10.71
CA LEU A 64 -6.72 -6.94 10.79
C LEU A 64 -7.18 -8.06 11.71
N GLN A 65 -7.03 -9.31 11.26
CA GLN A 65 -7.15 -10.44 12.16
C GLN A 65 -5.95 -10.44 13.10
N PRO A 66 -6.13 -10.63 14.42
CA PRO A 66 -5.03 -11.06 15.27
C PRO A 66 -4.49 -12.34 14.66
N ARG A 67 -3.24 -12.33 14.20
CA ARG A 67 -2.58 -13.55 13.75
C ARG A 67 -2.59 -14.50 14.94
N PRO A 68 -3.13 -15.73 14.83
CA PRO A 68 -2.90 -16.71 15.88
C PRO A 68 -1.39 -16.87 15.97
N SER A 69 -0.82 -16.43 17.09
CA SER A 69 0.55 -16.69 17.47
C SER A 69 0.66 -18.20 17.64
N GLU A 70 1.02 -18.90 16.57
CA GLU A 70 1.64 -20.20 16.72
C GLU A 70 3.00 -19.93 17.35
N ASP A 71 3.05 -20.31 18.62
CA ASP A 71 4.22 -20.57 19.46
C ASP A 71 4.77 -19.44 20.35
N HIS A 72 4.11 -19.32 21.52
CA HIS A 72 4.67 -19.27 22.89
C HIS A 72 5.53 -18.06 23.38
N TYR A 73 5.00 -17.39 24.44
CA TYR A 73 5.58 -16.76 25.68
C TYR A 73 7.02 -16.17 25.64
N GLU A 74 7.38 -15.03 26.25
CA GLU A 74 7.09 -14.46 27.56
C GLU A 74 7.32 -12.93 27.57
N GLU A 75 6.70 -12.30 28.56
CA GLU A 75 6.98 -10.99 29.13
C GLU A 75 8.49 -10.62 29.13
N SER A 76 8.89 -9.64 28.33
CA SER A 76 10.03 -8.76 28.62
C SER A 76 9.92 -7.50 27.77
N GLY A 77 10.02 -6.35 28.44
CA GLY A 77 10.10 -5.07 27.78
C GLY A 77 11.39 -4.93 26.98
N GLU A 78 11.40 -3.85 26.20
CA GLU A 78 12.50 -3.29 25.42
C GLU A 78 12.57 -3.70 23.93
N GLU A 79 12.40 -2.65 23.13
CA GLU A 79 12.96 -2.39 21.80
C GLU A 79 12.54 -3.26 20.61
N SER A 80 11.77 -2.59 19.74
CA SER A 80 12.02 -2.54 18.29
C SER A 80 12.29 -3.89 17.64
N GLN A 81 11.31 -4.78 17.73
CA GLN A 81 11.35 -6.02 16.96
C GLN A 81 11.08 -5.68 15.49
N GLU A 82 12.17 -5.47 14.75
CA GLU A 82 12.22 -5.53 13.29
C GLU A 82 11.54 -6.83 12.85
N ALA A 83 10.24 -6.76 12.61
CA ALA A 83 9.51 -7.83 11.98
C ALA A 83 10.23 -8.07 10.67
N SER A 84 10.86 -9.24 10.53
CA SER A 84 11.43 -9.71 9.28
C SER A 84 10.26 -9.83 8.30
N LEU A 85 9.98 -8.72 7.61
CA LEU A 85 8.87 -8.58 6.69
C LEU A 85 9.19 -9.50 5.53
N SER A 86 8.29 -10.46 5.30
CA SER A 86 8.29 -11.23 4.06
C SER A 86 8.42 -10.25 2.89
N PRO A 87 9.11 -10.60 1.79
CA PRO A 87 9.26 -9.70 0.66
C PRO A 87 7.91 -9.23 0.10
N ASN A 88 6.82 -9.95 0.40
CA ASN A 88 5.46 -9.61 0.00
C ASN A 88 4.65 -9.04 1.16
N TYR A 89 3.68 -8.19 0.83
CA TYR A 89 2.71 -7.70 1.80
C TYR A 89 1.57 -8.72 1.91
N ASP A 90 1.60 -9.49 2.99
CA ASP A 90 0.62 -10.53 3.31
C ASP A 90 -0.19 -10.16 4.55
N VAL A 91 -1.49 -9.91 4.35
CA VAL A 91 -2.40 -9.49 5.42
C VAL A 91 -3.72 -10.25 5.36
N SER A 92 -4.14 -10.76 6.52
CA SER A 92 -5.45 -11.39 6.72
C SER A 92 -6.42 -10.40 7.35
N LEU A 93 -7.55 -10.17 6.68
CA LEU A 93 -8.62 -9.27 7.11
C LEU A 93 -9.87 -10.04 7.54
N SER A 94 -10.38 -9.68 8.73
CA SER A 94 -11.70 -10.05 9.23
C SER A 94 -12.74 -9.11 8.63
N LEU A 95 -13.32 -9.51 7.49
CA LEU A 95 -14.41 -8.77 6.84
C LEU A 95 -15.68 -9.61 6.84
N HIS A 96 -16.84 -8.93 6.82
CA HIS A 96 -18.11 -9.62 6.63
C HIS A 96 -18.13 -10.33 5.25
N PRO A 97 -18.63 -11.58 5.13
CA PRO A 97 -18.58 -12.35 3.88
C PRO A 97 -19.16 -11.63 2.66
N CYS A 98 -20.25 -10.88 2.84
CA CYS A 98 -20.82 -10.07 1.75
C CYS A 98 -19.87 -8.98 1.25
N VAL A 99 -19.09 -8.36 2.12
CA VAL A 99 -18.08 -7.34 1.76
C VAL A 99 -16.92 -7.99 1.04
N GLU A 100 -16.45 -9.13 1.52
CA GLU A 100 -15.38 -9.91 0.89
C GLU A 100 -15.74 -10.31 -0.54
N MET A 101 -16.93 -10.88 -0.76
CA MET A 101 -17.36 -11.34 -2.09
C MET A 101 -17.61 -10.20 -3.09
N THR A 102 -18.18 -9.07 -2.65
CA THR A 102 -18.54 -7.98 -3.57
C THR A 102 -17.46 -6.93 -3.75
N LYS A 103 -16.63 -6.70 -2.73
CA LYS A 103 -15.65 -5.60 -2.71
C LYS A 103 -14.20 -6.08 -2.63
N GLY A 104 -13.93 -7.37 -2.45
CA GLY A 104 -12.57 -7.92 -2.33
C GLY A 104 -11.61 -7.47 -3.44
N PRO A 105 -11.94 -7.63 -4.74
CA PRO A 105 -11.09 -7.16 -5.83
C PRO A 105 -10.86 -5.63 -5.80
N SER A 106 -11.91 -4.87 -5.46
CA SER A 106 -11.82 -3.41 -5.36
C SER A 106 -10.94 -2.96 -4.19
N ILE A 107 -10.94 -3.69 -3.07
CA ILE A 107 -10.07 -3.45 -1.92
C ILE A 107 -8.61 -3.68 -2.32
N LEU A 108 -8.32 -4.82 -2.96
CA LEU A 108 -6.98 -5.16 -3.44
C LEU A 108 -6.43 -4.09 -4.38
N THR A 109 -7.17 -3.73 -5.44
CA THR A 109 -6.71 -2.71 -6.40
C THR A 109 -6.55 -1.34 -5.74
N THR A 110 -7.45 -0.97 -4.83
CA THR A 110 -7.34 0.32 -4.10
C THR A 110 -6.09 0.34 -3.24
N LEU A 111 -5.77 -0.77 -2.57
CA LEU A 111 -4.59 -0.90 -1.72
C LEU A 111 -3.29 -0.84 -2.55
N GLN A 112 -3.23 -1.57 -3.66
CA GLN A 112 -2.10 -1.53 -4.58
C GLN A 112 -1.85 -0.12 -5.13
N SER A 113 -2.92 0.58 -5.56
CA SER A 113 -2.82 1.97 -6.03
C SER A 113 -2.37 2.93 -4.93
N MET A 114 -2.89 2.77 -3.70
CA MET A 114 -2.47 3.58 -2.56
C MET A 114 -0.98 3.40 -2.26
N MET A 115 -0.50 2.16 -2.16
CA MET A 115 0.91 1.85 -1.93
C MET A 115 1.81 2.41 -3.05
N THR A 116 1.40 2.23 -4.31
CA THR A 116 2.14 2.76 -5.47
C THR A 116 2.27 4.29 -5.39
N CYS A 117 1.17 5.01 -5.13
CA CYS A 117 1.19 6.47 -5.00
C CYS A 117 1.98 6.94 -3.77
N SER A 118 1.94 6.18 -2.67
CA SER A 118 2.67 6.50 -1.44
C SER A 118 4.19 6.43 -1.63
N ILE A 119 4.66 5.41 -2.37
CA ILE A 119 6.07 5.29 -2.75
C ILE A 119 6.44 6.36 -3.78
N LEU A 120 5.60 6.61 -4.78
CA LEU A 120 5.84 7.65 -5.79
C LEU A 120 5.90 9.06 -5.19
N ALA A 121 5.08 9.36 -4.19
CA ALA A 121 5.12 10.67 -3.52
C ALA A 121 6.48 10.90 -2.86
N ARG A 122 6.99 9.92 -2.11
CA ARG A 122 8.31 9.99 -1.47
C ARG A 122 9.44 10.04 -2.48
N TRP A 123 9.34 9.22 -3.53
CA TRP A 123 10.30 9.24 -4.63
C TRP A 123 10.33 10.60 -5.33
N ALA A 124 9.16 11.18 -5.60
CA ALA A 124 9.04 12.51 -6.18
C ALA A 124 9.54 13.60 -5.24
N GLY A 125 9.39 13.48 -3.92
CA GLY A 125 9.98 14.44 -2.98
C GLY A 125 11.50 14.58 -3.11
N ILE A 126 12.18 13.55 -3.63
CA ILE A 126 13.62 13.56 -3.91
C ILE A 126 13.91 14.07 -5.33
N ALA A 127 13.12 13.63 -6.33
CA ALA A 127 13.41 13.85 -7.74
C ALA A 127 12.71 15.08 -8.36
N ASP A 128 11.50 15.42 -7.90
CA ASP A 128 10.62 16.46 -8.44
C ASP A 128 9.53 16.90 -7.41
N PRO A 129 9.76 17.99 -6.65
CA PRO A 129 8.85 18.48 -5.60
C PRO A 129 7.44 18.84 -6.10
N ASP A 130 7.30 19.22 -7.37
CA ASP A 130 5.99 19.57 -7.94
C ASP A 130 5.10 18.32 -8.10
N SER A 131 5.72 17.18 -8.38
CA SER A 131 5.03 15.89 -8.51
C SER A 131 4.71 15.26 -7.15
N GLU A 132 5.46 15.56 -6.09
CA GLU A 132 5.22 15.06 -4.73
C GLU A 132 3.79 15.37 -4.25
N ASN A 133 3.39 16.64 -4.30
CA ASN A 133 2.08 17.10 -3.83
C ASN A 133 0.92 16.39 -4.54
N ARG A 134 1.09 16.12 -5.84
CA ARG A 134 0.09 15.39 -6.62
C ARG A 134 -0.05 13.95 -6.14
N TYR A 135 1.05 13.22 -6.00
CA TYR A 135 1.01 11.83 -5.55
C TYR A 135 0.57 11.70 -4.09
N ALA A 136 0.96 12.63 -3.21
CA ALA A 136 0.47 12.70 -1.84
C ALA A 136 -1.06 12.89 -1.79
N ALA A 137 -1.60 13.79 -2.62
CA ALA A 137 -3.04 13.99 -2.75
C ALA A 137 -3.75 12.75 -3.30
N GLU A 138 -3.17 12.06 -4.30
CA GLU A 138 -3.70 10.80 -4.81
C GLU A 138 -3.72 9.69 -3.73
N THR A 139 -2.66 9.55 -2.93
CA THR A 139 -2.61 8.62 -1.79
C THR A 139 -3.72 8.91 -0.78
N ALA A 140 -3.96 10.18 -0.42
CA ALA A 140 -5.07 10.58 0.44
C ALA A 140 -6.45 10.20 -0.13
N ARG A 141 -6.64 10.36 -1.45
CA ARG A 141 -7.89 9.95 -2.12
C ARG A 141 -8.10 8.44 -2.08
N TRP A 142 -7.03 7.66 -2.28
CA TRP A 142 -7.10 6.19 -2.20
C TRP A 142 -7.37 5.72 -0.77
N ARG A 143 -6.77 6.33 0.25
CA ARG A 143 -7.09 6.09 1.68
C ARG A 143 -8.57 6.29 1.96
N HIS A 144 -9.13 7.42 1.51
CA HIS A 144 -10.56 7.69 1.70
C HIS A 144 -11.47 6.71 0.93
N ARG A 145 -11.05 6.25 -0.26
CA ARG A 145 -11.76 5.20 -0.99
C ARG A 145 -11.72 3.87 -0.24
N LEU A 146 -10.56 3.48 0.29
CA LEU A 146 -10.38 2.25 1.05
C LEU A 146 -11.29 2.23 2.28
N ALA A 147 -11.30 3.32 3.07
CA ALA A 147 -12.19 3.47 4.22
C ALA A 147 -13.67 3.31 3.84
N ARG A 148 -14.10 3.87 2.70
CA ARG A 148 -15.49 3.70 2.21
C ARG A 148 -15.80 2.28 1.76
N LEU A 149 -14.85 1.58 1.13
CA LEU A 149 -15.05 0.19 0.72
C LEU A 149 -15.21 -0.72 1.94
N LEU A 150 -14.39 -0.51 2.97
CA LEU A 150 -14.40 -1.24 4.24
C LEU A 150 -15.59 -0.87 5.13
N SER A 151 -16.11 0.35 5.00
CA SER A 151 -17.35 0.74 5.69
C SER A 151 -18.52 -0.12 5.18
N PHE A 152 -19.05 -0.94 6.09
CA PHE A 152 -20.29 -1.68 5.86
C PHE A 152 -21.45 -0.81 6.33
N ARG A 153 -22.34 -0.43 5.39
CA ARG A 153 -23.67 0.06 5.73
C ARG A 153 -24.66 -1.06 5.42
N PRO A 154 -25.33 -1.64 6.43
CA PRO A 154 -26.43 -2.55 6.15
C PRO A 154 -27.49 -1.78 5.35
N HIS A 155 -27.78 -2.23 4.14
CA HIS A 155 -28.91 -1.70 3.39
C HIS A 155 -30.19 -2.09 4.14
N PRO A 156 -31.11 -1.14 4.38
CA PRO A 156 -32.40 -1.47 4.98
C PRO A 156 -33.13 -2.45 4.04
N ARG A 157 -33.35 -3.68 4.50
CA ARG A 157 -34.22 -4.62 3.80
C ARG A 157 -35.64 -4.09 3.93
N LYS A 158 -36.32 -3.86 2.80
CA LYS A 158 -37.76 -3.58 2.79
C LYS A 158 -38.46 -4.82 3.35
N VAL A 159 -38.96 -4.75 4.57
CA VAL A 159 -39.83 -5.79 5.13
C VAL A 159 -41.18 -5.61 4.43
N PRO A 160 -41.70 -6.61 3.70
CA PRO A 160 -43.07 -6.53 3.21
C PRO A 160 -44.00 -6.53 4.43
N LEU A 161 -44.83 -5.50 4.54
CA LEU A 161 -45.93 -5.47 5.51
C LEU A 161 -46.91 -6.59 5.10
N ILE A 162 -47.07 -7.58 5.98
CA ILE A 162 -48.14 -8.58 5.93
C ILE A 162 -49.32 -8.03 6.72
#